data_AF-C5H9D8-F1
#
_entry.id   AF-C5H9D8-F1
#
_cell.length_a   1.000
_cell.length_b   1.000
_cell.length_c   1.000
_cell.angle_alpha   90.00
_cell.angle_beta   90.00
_cell.angle_gamma   90.00
#
_symmetry.space_group_name_H-M   'P 1'
#
loop_
_entity.id
_entity.type
_entity.pdbx_description
1 polymer ?
#
loop_
_entity_poly.entity_id
_entity_poly.type
_entity_poly.pdbx_seq_one_letter_code
_entity_poly.pdbx_strand_id
1 'polypeptide(L)'
;EGHGTGTPTGDPIEAIAVARVFGESGIYIGSIKPNLGHSEGASGLASLIKCVLALENRIIPPNIKFSRPNPKIPFESGKLVVPVEPITWPESCLERVSINSFGFGGSNAHVIIDSASNLCSEPLEETFPDKKITTPQLLLYSANSLESLKQMTESYNSYLHSNPQNLPNLAYTLANGREHMPHRAFVIASGDRTTAVSPITKTSSTVANVVMAFTGQGAQW
;
A
#
# COMPACT_ATOMS: atom_id res chain seq x y z
N GLU A 1 -16.12 6.96 -4.65
CA GLU A 1 -15.29 7.01 -5.86
C GLU A 1 -16.17 6.73 -7.08
N GLY A 2 -16.53 7.79 -7.81
CA GLY A 2 -17.38 7.67 -8.99
C GLY A 2 -16.65 7.10 -10.19
N HIS A 3 -17.42 6.61 -11.17
CA HIS A 3 -16.92 6.32 -12.49
C HIS A 3 -16.37 7.60 -13.13
N GLY A 4 -17.06 8.73 -12.97
CA GLY A 4 -16.52 10.09 -13.05
C GLY A 4 -15.58 10.34 -14.22
N THR A 5 -16.09 10.15 -15.44
CA THR A 5 -15.32 10.27 -16.68
C THR A 5 -15.19 11.70 -17.18
N GLY A 6 -15.86 12.67 -16.55
CA GLY A 6 -15.84 14.05 -17.00
C GLY A 6 -16.76 14.29 -18.19
N THR A 7 -17.72 13.40 -18.43
CA THR A 7 -18.59 13.51 -19.62
C THR A 7 -19.79 14.40 -19.34
N PRO A 8 -20.20 15.28 -20.27
CA PRO A 8 -21.34 16.19 -20.05
C PRO A 8 -22.66 15.50 -19.72
N THR A 9 -22.82 14.26 -20.18
CA THR A 9 -24.03 13.44 -19.99
C THR A 9 -23.87 12.43 -18.87
N GLY A 10 -22.73 11.75 -18.78
CA GLY A 10 -22.51 10.68 -17.80
C GLY A 10 -22.41 11.19 -16.37
N ASP A 11 -21.67 12.29 -16.15
CA ASP A 11 -21.44 12.81 -14.79
C ASP A 11 -22.76 13.23 -14.10
N PRO A 12 -23.71 13.96 -14.76
CA PRO A 12 -25.02 14.20 -14.16
C PRO A 12 -25.81 12.93 -13.86
N ILE A 13 -25.83 11.94 -14.77
CA ILE A 13 -26.58 10.70 -14.58
C ILE A 13 -26.05 9.93 -13.36
N GLU A 14 -24.72 9.78 -13.27
CA GLU A 14 -24.08 9.13 -12.15
C GLU A 14 -24.35 9.86 -10.84
N ALA A 15 -24.16 11.19 -10.79
CA ALA A 15 -24.35 11.95 -9.57
C ALA A 15 -25.81 11.94 -9.10
N ILE A 16 -26.78 11.97 -10.01
CA ILE A 16 -28.21 11.81 -9.67
C ILE A 16 -28.46 10.42 -9.07
N ALA A 17 -27.86 9.35 -9.62
CA ALA A 17 -27.99 8.02 -9.06
C ALA A 17 -27.40 7.94 -7.64
N VAL A 18 -26.23 8.54 -7.40
CA VAL A 18 -25.62 8.64 -6.07
C VAL A 18 -26.51 9.43 -5.11
N ALA A 19 -27.03 10.60 -5.52
CA ALA A 19 -27.92 11.41 -4.70
C ALA A 19 -29.21 10.68 -4.31
N ARG A 20 -29.77 9.83 -5.18
CA ARG A 20 -30.96 9.04 -4.85
C ARG A 20 -30.72 7.99 -3.77
N VAL A 21 -29.51 7.46 -3.68
CA VAL A 21 -29.16 6.40 -2.72
C VAL A 21 -28.63 6.99 -1.41
N PHE A 22 -27.80 8.03 -1.48
CA PHE A 22 -27.06 8.56 -0.33
C PHE A 22 -27.43 9.99 0.06
N GLY A 23 -28.30 10.67 -0.71
CA GLY A 23 -28.54 12.11 -0.54
C GLY A 23 -29.24 12.51 0.75
N GLU A 24 -29.86 11.57 1.48
CA GLU A 24 -30.40 11.85 2.81
C GLU A 24 -29.29 12.06 3.85
N SER A 25 -28.28 11.20 3.85
CA SER A 25 -27.13 11.27 4.78
C SER A 25 -26.06 12.26 4.31
N GLY A 26 -25.96 12.49 3.00
CA GLY A 26 -24.86 13.21 2.38
C GLY A 26 -23.64 12.32 2.17
N ILE A 27 -22.84 12.65 1.17
CA ILE A 27 -21.69 11.83 0.78
C ILE A 27 -20.59 12.65 0.11
N TYR A 28 -19.34 12.26 0.37
CA TYR A 28 -18.20 12.74 -0.41
C TYR A 28 -18.10 11.98 -1.73
N ILE A 29 -18.05 12.71 -2.84
CA ILE A 29 -17.91 12.16 -4.19
C ILE A 29 -16.67 12.73 -4.88
N GLY A 30 -15.96 11.87 -5.61
CA GLY A 30 -14.78 12.24 -6.39
C GLY A 30 -14.38 11.10 -7.31
N SER A 31 -13.35 11.33 -8.12
CA SER A 31 -12.81 10.39 -9.12
C SER A 31 -11.28 10.46 -9.12
N ILE A 32 -10.59 9.36 -9.41
CA ILE A 32 -9.14 9.36 -9.66
C ILE A 32 -8.77 9.86 -11.06
N LYS A 33 -9.74 9.88 -11.98
CA LYS A 33 -9.49 10.13 -13.41
C LYS A 33 -8.94 11.53 -13.72
N PRO A 34 -9.25 12.60 -12.96
CA PRO A 34 -8.56 13.88 -13.14
C PRO A 34 -7.03 13.81 -12.95
N ASN A 35 -6.55 12.87 -12.12
CA ASN A 35 -5.14 12.66 -11.80
C ASN A 35 -4.44 11.73 -12.81
N LEU A 36 -5.06 10.59 -13.15
CA LEU A 36 -4.42 9.54 -13.96
C LEU A 36 -4.99 9.40 -15.38
N GLY A 37 -6.04 10.16 -15.71
CA GLY A 37 -6.83 9.92 -16.91
C GLY A 37 -7.75 8.69 -16.76
N HIS A 38 -8.40 8.33 -17.87
CA HIS A 38 -9.23 7.13 -17.95
C HIS A 38 -8.38 5.95 -18.41
N SER A 39 -7.95 5.08 -17.50
CA SER A 39 -7.06 3.94 -17.78
C SER A 39 -7.78 2.69 -18.30
N GLU A 40 -8.95 2.89 -18.93
CA GLU A 40 -9.80 1.87 -19.56
C GLU A 40 -10.00 0.64 -18.66
N GLY A 41 -9.52 -0.53 -19.08
CA GLY A 41 -9.62 -1.78 -18.33
C GLY A 41 -9.02 -1.74 -16.92
N ALA A 42 -8.08 -0.81 -16.66
CA ALA A 42 -7.49 -0.61 -15.34
C ALA A 42 -8.18 0.47 -14.50
N SER A 43 -9.23 1.13 -15.00
CA SER A 43 -9.89 2.24 -14.31
C SER A 43 -10.47 1.83 -12.95
N GLY A 44 -11.12 0.66 -12.89
CA GLY A 44 -11.66 0.14 -11.64
C GLY A 44 -10.57 -0.17 -10.61
N LEU A 45 -9.43 -0.72 -11.04
CA LEU A 45 -8.30 -1.02 -10.17
C LEU A 45 -7.63 0.26 -9.64
N ALA A 46 -7.45 1.27 -10.47
CA ALA A 46 -6.92 2.57 -10.04
C ALA A 46 -7.84 3.20 -8.96
N SER A 47 -9.14 3.18 -9.18
CA SER A 47 -10.14 3.61 -8.20
C SER A 47 -10.06 2.81 -6.91
N LEU A 48 -9.92 1.48 -6.98
CA LEU A 48 -9.75 0.62 -5.80
C LEU A 48 -8.49 0.98 -5.00
N ILE A 49 -7.34 1.14 -5.66
CA ILE A 49 -6.08 1.51 -5.01
C ILE A 49 -6.21 2.86 -4.31
N LYS A 50 -6.81 3.86 -4.97
CA LYS A 50 -7.10 5.16 -4.34
C LYS A 50 -7.92 5.00 -3.06
N CYS A 51 -8.99 4.21 -3.11
CA CYS A 51 -9.90 4.04 -1.99
C CYS A 51 -9.26 3.29 -0.82
N VAL A 52 -8.46 2.25 -1.10
CA VAL A 52 -7.67 1.54 -0.07
C VAL A 52 -6.70 2.50 0.59
N LEU A 53 -5.93 3.27 -0.19
CA LEU A 53 -5.00 4.26 0.38
C LEU A 53 -5.71 5.35 1.17
N ALA A 54 -6.89 5.80 0.72
CA ALA A 54 -7.69 6.79 1.44
C ALA A 54 -8.18 6.27 2.81
N LEU A 55 -8.56 4.99 2.88
CA LEU A 55 -8.96 4.32 4.14
C LEU A 55 -7.77 4.11 5.06
N GLU A 56 -6.66 3.55 4.55
CA GLU A 56 -5.44 3.30 5.32
C GLU A 56 -4.86 4.58 5.93
N ASN A 57 -4.89 5.69 5.18
CA ASN A 57 -4.38 6.98 5.66
C ASN A 57 -5.44 7.83 6.36
N ARG A 58 -6.70 7.37 6.43
CA ARG A 58 -7.86 8.14 6.95
C ARG A 58 -7.97 9.54 6.36
N ILE A 59 -7.71 9.68 5.06
CA ILE A 59 -7.78 10.95 4.33
C ILE A 59 -8.55 10.75 3.03
N ILE A 60 -9.58 11.57 2.82
CA ILE A 60 -10.27 11.70 1.54
C ILE A 60 -9.48 12.69 0.67
N PRO A 61 -8.85 12.23 -0.42
CA PRO A 61 -8.01 13.08 -1.25
C PRO A 61 -8.83 14.08 -2.07
N PRO A 62 -8.26 15.24 -2.42
CA PRO A 62 -8.93 16.25 -3.23
C PRO A 62 -9.19 15.77 -4.65
N ASN A 63 -10.33 16.19 -5.20
CA ASN A 63 -10.68 16.01 -6.59
C ASN A 63 -10.17 17.21 -7.41
N ILE A 64 -9.01 17.04 -8.03
CA ILE A 64 -8.36 18.12 -8.79
C ILE A 64 -9.18 18.53 -10.03
N LYS A 65 -8.92 19.75 -10.53
CA LYS A 65 -9.62 20.35 -11.69
C LYS A 65 -11.13 20.55 -11.49
N PHE A 66 -11.59 20.63 -10.24
CA PHE A 66 -12.97 20.97 -9.90
C PHE A 66 -13.06 22.44 -9.49
N SER A 67 -13.52 23.32 -10.39
CA SER A 67 -13.64 24.76 -10.13
C SER A 67 -15.03 25.32 -10.38
N ARG A 68 -15.71 24.85 -11.43
CA ARG A 68 -17.09 25.24 -11.77
C ARG A 68 -18.01 24.02 -11.71
N PRO A 69 -18.82 23.87 -10.64
CA PRO A 69 -19.77 22.77 -10.53
C PRO A 69 -20.72 22.73 -11.73
N ASN A 70 -20.96 21.53 -12.27
CA ASN A 70 -21.91 21.36 -13.36
C ASN A 70 -23.34 21.59 -12.83
N PRO A 71 -24.12 22.56 -13.36
CA PRO A 71 -25.44 22.90 -12.83
C PRO A 71 -26.49 21.79 -12.98
N LYS A 72 -26.20 20.75 -13.79
CA LYS A 72 -27.07 19.57 -13.93
C LYS A 72 -26.91 18.56 -12.78
N ILE A 73 -25.90 18.74 -11.93
CA ILE A 73 -25.65 17.85 -10.79
C ILE A 73 -26.33 18.45 -9.54
N PRO A 74 -27.15 17.67 -8.81
CA PRO A 74 -27.87 18.15 -7.62
C PRO A 74 -26.94 18.19 -6.39
N PHE A 75 -25.92 19.05 -6.40
CA PHE A 75 -24.95 19.12 -5.29
C PHE A 75 -25.63 19.47 -3.96
N GLU A 76 -26.44 20.52 -3.93
CA GLU A 76 -27.12 20.98 -2.72
C GLU A 76 -28.25 20.02 -2.30
N SER A 77 -29.19 19.74 -3.20
CA SER A 77 -30.36 18.90 -2.87
C SER A 77 -30.01 17.42 -2.67
N GLY A 78 -28.94 16.93 -3.30
CA GLY A 78 -28.41 15.59 -3.13
C GLY A 78 -27.33 15.47 -2.06
N LYS A 79 -27.01 16.56 -1.33
CA LYS A 79 -25.95 16.62 -0.31
C LYS A 79 -24.63 15.99 -0.79
N LEU A 80 -24.26 16.26 -2.04
CA LEU A 80 -23.04 15.74 -2.65
C LEU A 80 -21.90 16.73 -2.44
N VAL A 81 -20.84 16.29 -1.78
CA VAL A 81 -19.68 17.14 -1.49
C VAL A 81 -18.49 16.65 -2.32
N VAL A 82 -17.89 17.54 -3.12
CA VAL A 82 -16.65 17.25 -3.85
C VAL A 82 -15.48 17.84 -3.07
N PRO A 83 -14.59 17.02 -2.48
CA PRO A 83 -13.41 17.52 -1.79
C PRO A 83 -12.50 18.26 -2.78
N VAL A 84 -12.12 19.50 -2.47
CA VAL A 84 -11.11 20.27 -3.24
C VAL A 84 -9.78 20.39 -2.50
N GLU A 85 -9.80 20.09 -1.20
CA GLU A 85 -8.64 19.96 -0.33
C GLU A 85 -8.68 18.57 0.36
N PRO A 86 -7.56 18.06 0.90
CA PRO A 86 -7.56 16.85 1.70
C PRO A 86 -8.48 16.98 2.91
N ILE A 87 -9.33 15.98 3.14
CA ILE A 87 -10.25 15.94 4.29
C ILE A 87 -9.88 14.74 5.15
N THR A 88 -9.57 14.96 6.42
CA THR A 88 -9.45 13.86 7.40
C THR A 88 -10.78 13.13 7.50
N TRP A 89 -10.74 11.80 7.52
CA TRP A 89 -11.94 10.99 7.61
C TRP A 89 -12.80 11.41 8.82
N PRO A 90 -14.07 11.81 8.63
CA PRO A 90 -14.87 12.26 9.76
C PRO A 90 -15.15 11.10 10.74
N GLU A 91 -14.91 11.33 12.03
CA GLU A 91 -15.14 10.32 13.09
C GLU A 91 -16.61 9.85 13.17
N SER A 92 -17.55 10.71 12.76
CA SER A 92 -18.98 10.40 12.71
C SER A 92 -19.39 9.56 11.50
N CYS A 93 -18.47 9.28 10.58
CA CYS A 93 -18.73 8.51 9.36
C CYS A 93 -18.07 7.15 9.43
N LEU A 94 -18.75 6.13 8.90
CA LEU A 94 -18.13 4.83 8.66
C LEU A 94 -16.93 5.00 7.71
N GLU A 95 -15.81 4.35 8.02
CA GLU A 95 -14.68 4.19 7.11
C GLU A 95 -15.03 3.19 6.01
N ARG A 96 -15.95 3.60 5.11
CA ARG A 96 -16.51 2.80 4.03
C ARG A 96 -16.51 3.59 2.73
N VAL A 97 -16.11 2.95 1.63
CA VAL A 97 -16.13 3.56 0.29
C VAL A 97 -16.97 2.73 -0.66
N SER A 98 -17.77 3.43 -1.47
CA SER A 98 -18.40 2.88 -2.67
C SER A 98 -17.61 3.27 -3.93
N ILE A 99 -17.40 2.31 -4.82
CA ILE A 99 -16.64 2.46 -6.07
C ILE A 99 -17.55 2.08 -7.25
N ASN A 100 -17.71 3.01 -8.19
CA ASN A 100 -18.49 2.80 -9.41
C ASN A 100 -17.58 2.59 -10.62
N SER A 101 -17.94 1.63 -11.49
CA SER A 101 -17.32 1.48 -12.81
C SER A 101 -18.36 1.07 -13.86
N PHE A 102 -18.57 1.92 -14.87
CA PHE A 102 -19.59 1.73 -15.89
C PHE A 102 -18.93 1.55 -17.26
N GLY A 103 -19.00 0.33 -17.79
CA GLY A 103 -18.44 0.02 -19.10
C GLY A 103 -19.29 0.61 -20.23
N PHE A 104 -18.64 1.08 -21.29
CA PHE A 104 -19.33 1.63 -22.47
C PHE A 104 -20.33 0.63 -23.10
N GLY A 105 -20.05 -0.67 -23.00
CA GLY A 105 -20.96 -1.74 -23.44
C GLY A 105 -22.20 -1.96 -22.55
N GLY A 106 -22.42 -1.12 -21.52
CA GLY A 106 -23.58 -1.17 -20.63
C GLY A 106 -23.42 -2.07 -19.39
N SER A 107 -22.29 -2.77 -19.26
CA SER A 107 -21.98 -3.55 -18.05
C SER A 107 -21.55 -2.63 -16.92
N ASN A 108 -22.24 -2.70 -15.78
CA ASN A 108 -22.01 -1.86 -14.62
C ASN A 108 -21.49 -2.69 -13.45
N ALA A 109 -20.51 -2.16 -12.73
CA ALA A 109 -19.99 -2.74 -11.50
C ALA A 109 -20.02 -1.70 -10.38
N HIS A 110 -20.35 -2.17 -9.17
CA HIS A 110 -20.33 -1.40 -7.95
C HIS A 110 -19.68 -2.24 -6.84
N VAL A 111 -18.70 -1.68 -6.15
CA VAL A 111 -17.98 -2.35 -5.07
C VAL A 111 -18.04 -1.48 -3.83
N ILE A 112 -18.33 -2.11 -2.70
CA ILE A 112 -18.27 -1.47 -1.37
C ILE A 112 -17.09 -2.09 -0.63
N ILE A 113 -16.22 -1.26 -0.09
CA ILE A 113 -15.10 -1.68 0.76
C ILE A 113 -15.18 -0.99 2.11
N ASP A 114 -14.83 -1.72 3.16
CA ASP A 114 -14.66 -1.22 4.51
C ASP A 114 -13.19 -1.14 4.89
N SER A 115 -12.86 -0.22 5.78
CA SER A 115 -11.56 -0.19 6.43
C SER A 115 -11.32 -1.47 7.21
N ALA A 116 -10.11 -2.01 7.09
CA ALA A 116 -9.67 -3.15 7.89
C ALA A 116 -9.62 -2.82 9.39
N SER A 117 -9.51 -1.53 9.75
CA SER A 117 -9.59 -1.06 11.14
C SER A 117 -10.89 -1.49 11.83
N ASN A 118 -12.00 -1.57 11.08
CA ASN A 118 -13.30 -2.00 11.60
C ASN A 118 -13.35 -3.50 11.95
N LEU A 119 -12.43 -4.30 11.41
CA LEU A 119 -12.35 -5.74 11.65
C LEU A 119 -11.43 -6.09 12.83
N CYS A 120 -10.50 -5.21 13.17
CA CYS A 120 -9.55 -5.39 14.25
C CYS A 120 -9.96 -4.51 15.45
N SER A 121 -10.66 -5.09 16.42
CA SER A 121 -11.13 -4.42 17.63
C SER A 121 -10.01 -3.97 18.59
N GLU A 122 -8.78 -4.42 18.36
CA GLU A 122 -7.58 -3.96 19.08
C GLU A 122 -6.70 -3.19 18.10
N PRO A 123 -6.24 -1.96 18.44
CA PRO A 123 -5.14 -1.36 17.73
C PRO A 123 -4.02 -2.40 17.69
N LEU A 124 -3.45 -2.66 16.50
CA LEU A 124 -2.12 -3.27 16.45
C LEU A 124 -1.22 -2.23 17.09
N GLU A 125 -1.06 -2.30 18.42
CA GLU A 125 -0.05 -1.51 19.10
C GLU A 125 1.26 -1.84 18.40
N GLU A 126 1.80 -0.86 17.69
CA GLU A 126 3.20 -0.83 17.30
C GLU A 126 4.04 -0.65 18.58
N THR A 127 3.88 -1.55 19.55
CA THR A 127 4.81 -1.72 20.66
C THR A 127 6.06 -2.34 20.06
N PHE A 128 6.83 -1.52 19.36
CA PHE A 128 8.27 -1.69 19.41
C PHE A 128 8.63 -1.14 20.79
N PRO A 129 8.95 -1.98 21.77
CA PRO A 129 9.58 -1.42 22.95
C PRO A 129 10.80 -0.65 22.44
N ASP A 130 11.01 0.58 22.94
CA ASP A 130 12.22 1.43 22.75
C ASP A 130 13.54 0.74 23.17
N LYS A 131 13.51 -0.59 23.34
CA LYS A 131 14.65 -1.45 23.47
C LYS A 131 15.51 -1.28 22.22
N LYS A 132 16.65 -0.61 22.42
CA LYS A 132 17.81 -0.69 21.52
C LYS A 132 17.92 -2.13 21.00
N ILE A 133 17.97 -2.26 19.68
CA ILE A 133 18.11 -3.56 19.02
C ILE A 133 19.52 -4.09 19.33
N THR A 134 19.63 -4.87 20.41
CA THR A 134 20.90 -5.43 20.88
C THR A 134 21.19 -6.79 20.25
N THR A 135 20.15 -7.48 19.78
CA THR A 135 20.27 -8.77 19.10
C THR A 135 20.57 -8.56 17.62
N PRO A 136 21.68 -9.12 17.09
CA PRO A 136 21.98 -9.07 15.66
C PRO A 136 20.86 -9.66 14.81
N GLN A 137 20.45 -8.93 13.78
CA GLN A 137 19.44 -9.31 12.80
C GLN A 137 20.13 -9.70 11.49
N LEU A 138 19.66 -10.77 10.86
CA LEU A 138 20.13 -11.24 9.56
C LEU A 138 19.18 -10.72 8.47
N LEU A 139 19.66 -9.79 7.65
CA LEU A 139 18.96 -9.31 6.47
C LEU A 139 19.34 -10.19 5.28
N LEU A 140 18.35 -10.84 4.69
CA LEU A 140 18.52 -11.74 3.55
C LEU A 140 18.07 -11.02 2.27
N TYR A 141 18.97 -10.86 1.32
CA TYR A 141 18.66 -10.27 0.03
C TYR A 141 18.72 -11.35 -1.04
N SER A 142 17.71 -11.39 -1.90
CA SER A 142 17.74 -12.26 -3.07
C SER A 142 17.07 -11.62 -4.29
N ALA A 143 17.57 -11.93 -5.49
CA ALA A 143 16.98 -11.50 -6.74
C ALA A 143 17.30 -12.47 -7.90
N ASN A 144 16.62 -12.28 -9.04
CA ASN A 144 16.85 -13.05 -10.27
C ASN A 144 18.00 -12.50 -11.13
N SER A 145 18.60 -11.36 -10.75
CA SER A 145 19.77 -10.80 -11.42
C SER A 145 20.71 -10.12 -10.42
N LEU A 146 21.99 -9.96 -10.79
CA LEU A 146 22.96 -9.22 -9.98
C LEU A 146 22.60 -7.73 -9.84
N GLU A 147 22.03 -7.13 -10.89
CA GLU A 147 21.64 -5.72 -10.90
C GLU A 147 20.46 -5.48 -9.96
N SER A 148 19.42 -6.30 -10.06
CA SER A 148 18.25 -6.22 -9.17
C SER A 148 18.64 -6.47 -7.71
N LEU A 149 19.60 -7.37 -7.44
CA LEU A 149 20.08 -7.60 -6.07
C LEU A 149 20.77 -6.36 -5.50
N LYS A 150 21.61 -5.67 -6.29
CA LYS A 150 22.27 -4.43 -5.88
C LYS A 150 21.25 -3.32 -5.58
N GLN A 151 20.33 -3.08 -6.53
CA GLN A 151 19.28 -2.07 -6.37
C GLN A 151 18.38 -2.34 -5.16
N MET A 152 18.01 -3.61 -4.94
CA MET A 152 17.21 -4.02 -3.79
C MET A 152 17.96 -3.81 -2.47
N THR A 153 19.24 -4.19 -2.42
CA THR A 153 20.08 -4.00 -1.23
C THR A 153 20.23 -2.51 -0.90
N GLU A 154 20.49 -1.66 -1.90
CA GLU A 154 20.57 -0.20 -1.74
C GLU A 154 19.25 0.39 -1.25
N SER A 155 18.13 0.01 -1.87
CA SER A 155 16.80 0.49 -1.50
C SER A 155 16.44 0.14 -0.05
N TYR A 156 16.71 -1.09 0.39
CA TYR A 156 16.43 -1.51 1.76
C TYR A 156 17.36 -0.85 2.78
N ASN A 157 18.63 -0.64 2.44
CA ASN A 157 19.55 0.11 3.28
C ASN A 157 19.08 1.56 3.44
N SER A 158 18.70 2.23 2.35
CA SER A 158 18.11 3.58 2.39
C SER A 158 16.84 3.63 3.24
N TYR A 159 15.96 2.64 3.10
CA TYR A 159 14.74 2.52 3.92
C TYR A 159 15.07 2.39 5.42
N LEU A 160 16.03 1.53 5.79
CA LEU A 160 16.45 1.35 7.18
C LEU A 160 17.14 2.59 7.75
N HIS A 161 17.87 3.35 6.94
CA HIS A 161 18.45 4.61 7.39
C HIS A 161 17.37 5.62 7.82
N SER A 162 16.25 5.66 7.12
CA SER A 162 15.10 6.50 7.50
C SER A 162 14.21 5.88 8.58
N ASN A 163 14.25 4.55 8.77
CA ASN A 163 13.36 3.80 9.66
C ASN A 163 14.11 2.71 10.45
N PRO A 164 15.10 3.07 11.30
CA PRO A 164 15.96 2.10 11.98
C PRO A 164 15.20 1.14 12.91
N GLN A 165 14.07 1.59 13.46
CA GLN A 165 13.18 0.79 14.32
C GLN A 165 12.60 -0.44 13.60
N ASN A 166 12.50 -0.41 12.27
CA ASN A 166 11.90 -1.49 11.48
C ASN A 166 12.85 -2.63 11.15
N LEU A 167 14.12 -2.58 11.60
CA LEU A 167 15.12 -3.60 11.31
C LEU A 167 14.67 -5.04 11.63
N PRO A 168 14.06 -5.36 12.79
CA PRO A 168 13.61 -6.72 13.08
C PRO A 168 12.47 -7.17 12.16
N ASN A 169 11.52 -6.28 11.87
CA ASN A 169 10.40 -6.59 10.97
C ASN A 169 10.85 -6.77 9.53
N LEU A 170 11.83 -5.98 9.08
CA LEU A 170 12.41 -6.14 7.76
C LEU A 170 13.16 -7.47 7.67
N ALA A 171 13.97 -7.83 8.66
CA ALA A 171 14.66 -9.13 8.71
C ALA A 171 13.66 -10.30 8.65
N TYR A 172 12.59 -10.25 9.45
CA TYR A 172 11.52 -11.24 9.42
C TYR A 172 10.84 -11.32 8.04
N THR A 173 10.50 -10.17 7.45
CA THR A 173 9.80 -10.09 6.16
C THR A 173 10.68 -10.60 5.01
N LEU A 174 11.98 -10.28 5.02
CA LEU A 174 12.93 -10.79 4.03
C LEU A 174 13.16 -12.30 4.17
N ALA A 175 13.16 -12.81 5.40
CA ALA A 175 13.34 -14.24 5.65
C ALA A 175 12.09 -15.08 5.32
N ASN A 176 10.89 -14.60 5.67
CA ASN A 176 9.66 -15.41 5.66
C ASN A 176 8.58 -14.90 4.70
N GLY A 177 8.61 -13.61 4.34
CA GLY A 177 7.59 -12.97 3.51
C GLY A 177 8.03 -12.72 2.07
N ARG A 178 9.18 -13.26 1.65
CA ARG A 178 9.73 -13.11 0.29
C ARG A 178 10.24 -14.44 -0.23
N GLU A 179 10.17 -14.60 -1.54
CA GLU A 179 10.76 -15.73 -2.23
C GLU A 179 12.30 -15.62 -2.23
N HIS A 180 12.99 -16.74 -2.01
CA HIS A 180 14.45 -16.81 -1.99
C HIS A 180 15.02 -17.15 -3.37
N MET A 181 15.33 -16.11 -4.14
CA MET A 181 15.80 -16.19 -5.53
C MET A 181 17.29 -16.59 -5.66
N PRO A 182 17.79 -16.90 -6.88
CA PRO A 182 19.12 -17.50 -7.06
C PRO A 182 20.32 -16.61 -6.70
N HIS A 183 20.27 -15.30 -6.96
CA HIS A 183 21.36 -14.40 -6.56
C HIS A 183 21.11 -13.93 -5.13
N ARG A 184 22.01 -14.27 -4.21
CA ARG A 184 21.82 -14.03 -2.77
C ARG A 184 23.00 -13.29 -2.16
N ALA A 185 22.66 -12.42 -1.22
CA ALA A 185 23.60 -11.75 -0.32
C ALA A 185 22.93 -11.57 1.04
N PHE A 186 23.72 -11.31 2.07
CA PHE A 186 23.20 -11.03 3.40
C PHE A 186 23.99 -9.93 4.09
N VAL A 187 23.34 -9.31 5.08
CA VAL A 187 23.94 -8.35 6.02
C VAL A 187 23.56 -8.75 7.43
N ILE A 188 24.49 -8.64 8.36
CA ILE A 188 24.20 -8.74 9.80
C ILE A 188 24.19 -7.32 10.36
N ALA A 189 23.07 -6.94 10.97
CA ALA A 189 22.86 -5.60 11.52
C ALA A 189 22.48 -5.67 13.00
N SER A 190 23.08 -4.82 13.84
CA SER A 190 22.80 -4.76 15.28
C SER A 190 22.84 -3.30 15.73
N GLY A 191 21.69 -2.70 16.00
CA GLY A 191 21.59 -1.26 16.29
C GLY A 191 22.25 -0.45 15.17
N ASP A 192 23.19 0.43 15.52
CA ASP A 192 23.91 1.29 14.57
C ASP A 192 25.06 0.57 13.84
N ARG A 193 25.32 -0.71 14.13
CA ARG A 193 26.41 -1.47 13.53
C ARG A 193 25.89 -2.37 12.43
N THR A 194 26.26 -2.10 11.19
CA THR A 194 26.01 -2.97 10.04
C THR A 194 27.33 -3.57 9.55
N THR A 195 27.33 -4.87 9.26
CA THR A 195 28.45 -5.48 8.54
C THR A 195 28.42 -5.04 7.08
N ALA A 196 29.56 -5.14 6.39
CA ALA A 196 29.55 -5.08 4.93
C ALA A 196 28.62 -6.16 4.35
N VAL A 197 28.03 -5.87 3.19
CA VAL A 197 27.24 -6.85 2.43
C VAL A 197 28.14 -8.03 2.09
N SER A 198 27.64 -9.25 2.32
CA SER A 198 28.37 -10.46 1.98
C SER A 198 28.69 -10.49 0.48
N PRO A 199 29.73 -11.24 0.06
CA PRO A 199 29.90 -11.56 -1.36
C PRO A 199 28.62 -12.14 -1.95
N ILE A 200 28.29 -11.72 -3.17
CA ILE A 200 27.10 -12.23 -3.86
C ILE A 200 27.37 -13.67 -4.29
N THR A 201 26.46 -14.56 -3.94
CA THR A 201 26.50 -15.97 -4.35
C THR A 201 25.34 -16.26 -5.27
N LYS A 202 25.54 -17.14 -6.26
CA LYS A 202 24.45 -17.70 -7.05
C LYS A 202 24.20 -19.11 -6.55
N THR A 203 23.01 -19.36 -6.02
CA THR A 203 22.68 -20.69 -5.49
C THR A 203 22.50 -21.69 -6.62
N SER A 204 23.07 -22.88 -6.43
CA SER A 204 22.73 -24.07 -7.22
C SER A 204 21.30 -24.50 -6.88
N SER A 205 20.62 -25.16 -7.83
CA SER A 205 19.31 -25.79 -7.61
C SER A 205 19.37 -27.01 -6.68
N THR A 206 20.58 -27.51 -6.39
CA THR A 206 20.80 -28.65 -5.51
C THR A 206 20.98 -28.20 -4.06
N VAL A 207 20.20 -28.78 -3.15
CA VAL A 207 20.40 -28.61 -1.71
C VAL A 207 21.79 -29.17 -1.35
N ALA A 208 22.62 -28.36 -0.71
CA ALA A 208 23.95 -28.79 -0.30
C ALA A 208 23.85 -29.80 0.86
N ASN A 209 24.63 -30.88 0.79
CA ASN A 209 24.79 -31.79 1.91
C ASN A 209 25.62 -31.12 3.01
N VAL A 210 25.04 -30.93 4.19
CA VAL A 210 25.72 -30.32 5.33
C VAL A 210 26.43 -31.39 6.15
N VAL A 211 27.73 -31.23 6.35
CA VAL A 211 28.54 -32.10 7.22
C VAL A 211 29.03 -31.26 8.41
N MET A 212 28.80 -31.74 9.62
CA MET A 212 29.31 -31.11 10.85
C MET A 212 30.61 -31.79 11.27
N ALA A 213 31.70 -31.03 11.35
CA ALA A 213 33.00 -31.50 11.81
C ALA A 213 33.25 -31.08 13.26
N PHE A 214 33.54 -32.05 14.13
CA PHE A 214 33.82 -31.82 15.55
C PHE A 214 35.33 -31.86 15.78
N THR A 215 35.89 -30.76 16.26
CA THR A 215 37.32 -30.67 16.58
C THR A 215 37.67 -31.41 17.87
N GLY A 216 38.91 -31.90 17.95
CA GLY A 216 39.44 -32.53 19.15
C GLY A 216 40.02 -31.53 20.16
N GLN A 217 40.84 -32.04 21.08
CA GLN A 217 41.55 -31.24 22.08
C GLN A 217 42.53 -30.24 21.40
N GLY A 218 42.58 -29.00 21.88
CA GLY A 218 43.47 -27.94 21.35
C GLY A 218 42.76 -26.75 20.68
N ALA A 219 41.42 -26.78 20.57
CA ALA A 219 40.61 -25.69 20.00
C ALA A 219 40.08 -24.68 21.04
N GLN A 220 40.39 -24.87 22.32
CA GLN A 220 40.08 -23.91 23.37
C GLN A 220 40.92 -22.63 23.23
N TRP A 221 40.33 -21.47 23.55
CA TRP A 221 40.98 -20.16 23.57
C TRP A 221 40.95 -19.55 24.96
#